data_AF-A0A7U9KWE7-F1
#
_entry.id   AF-A0A7U9KWE7-F1
#
_cell.length_a   1.000
_cell.length_b   1.000
_cell.length_c   1.000
_cell.angle_alpha   90.00
_cell.angle_beta   90.00
_cell.angle_gamma   90.00
#
_symmetry.space_group_name_H-M   'P 1'
#
loop_
_entity.id
_entity.type
_entity.pdbx_description
1 polymer ?
#
loop_
_entity_poly.entity_id
_entity_poly.type
_entity_poly.pdbx_seq_one_letter_code
_entity_poly.pdbx_strand_id
1 'polypeptide(L)'
;MQGLTAPPAWAAKAKRTLDAVRAAVAAGTEREFNSHWAEDAVRDLLLGLVGVKCWYCETLIVRADITVDHFRPKSEVLDVPGHPGYWWLAYEVSNYRIACKHCNSGGARYNGVREGRAKGSQFPLIGGTRARTSVDDLNSEQPLLLDPAHPSDPDLLGFDSAGYARRSSTPYSPAETNRGVCRADETIRILALNDSHLVPLRARLIREVTVLARHGDLTDIQQLVDDKVGPEAPYSAAAAMALALHRAVAQPAAAPATAATTPAAAPTTDPARSRVDLHDLLQHLDPDDLKAGITLTGRHEKKVHQAVLNHEGHIDVSGRLWRTPTTAARVATGSNKINGWDFWHLTIGGVEQTLAEFRAQHVPPIALV
;
A
#
# COMPACT_ATOMS: atom_id res chain seq x y z
N MET A 1 17.09 1.41 -6.78
CA MET A 1 18.01 0.71 -5.84
C MET A 1 19.12 -0.09 -6.52
N GLN A 2 18.92 -0.62 -7.74
CA GLN A 2 20.02 -1.27 -8.48
C GLN A 2 21.17 -0.28 -8.72
N GLY A 3 22.42 -0.73 -8.51
CA GLY A 3 23.63 0.08 -8.67
C GLY A 3 24.03 0.93 -7.46
N LEU A 4 23.21 0.99 -6.41
CA LEU A 4 23.55 1.73 -5.21
C LEU A 4 24.61 0.97 -4.39
N THR A 5 25.82 1.51 -4.32
CA THR A 5 26.94 0.89 -3.60
C THR A 5 27.19 1.61 -2.28
N ALA A 6 27.22 0.86 -1.18
CA ALA A 6 27.51 1.43 0.13
C ALA A 6 28.98 1.89 0.22
N PRO A 7 29.29 2.95 0.98
CA PRO A 7 30.67 3.40 1.17
C PRO A 7 31.56 2.26 1.71
N PRO A 8 32.79 2.04 1.18
CA PRO A 8 33.60 0.87 1.54
C PRO A 8 33.90 0.75 3.04
N ALA A 9 34.17 1.87 3.71
CA ALA A 9 34.42 1.90 5.15
C ALA A 9 33.18 1.47 5.95
N TRP A 10 32.00 1.92 5.53
CA TRP A 10 30.73 1.50 6.12
C TRP A 10 30.47 0.02 5.86
N ALA A 11 30.67 -0.45 4.63
CA ALA A 11 30.44 -1.84 4.25
C ALA A 11 31.33 -2.81 5.05
N ALA A 12 32.60 -2.48 5.24
CA ALA A 12 33.52 -3.27 6.06
C ALA A 12 33.07 -3.34 7.54
N LYS A 13 32.59 -2.21 8.08
CA LYS A 13 32.05 -2.14 9.46
C LYS A 13 30.76 -2.94 9.61
N ALA A 14 29.82 -2.76 8.70
CA ALA A 14 28.55 -3.46 8.67
C ALA A 14 28.74 -4.98 8.53
N LYS A 15 29.69 -5.41 7.69
CA LYS A 15 30.07 -6.82 7.54
C LYS A 15 30.56 -7.43 8.85
N ARG A 16 31.45 -6.75 9.59
CA ARG A 16 31.94 -7.25 10.90
C ARG A 16 30.80 -7.47 11.88
N THR A 17 29.86 -6.52 11.97
CA THR A 17 28.69 -6.65 12.84
C THR A 17 27.78 -7.78 12.37
N LEU A 18 27.56 -7.93 11.06
CA LEU A 18 26.77 -9.05 10.52
C LEU A 18 27.40 -10.42 10.79
N ASP A 19 28.73 -10.53 10.68
CA ASP A 19 29.45 -11.77 10.99
C ASP A 19 29.31 -12.13 12.48
N ALA A 20 29.32 -11.16 13.38
CA ALA A 20 29.04 -11.37 14.80
C ALA A 20 27.59 -11.82 15.04
N VAL A 21 26.60 -11.20 14.37
CA VAL A 21 25.20 -11.64 14.43
C VAL A 21 25.05 -13.08 13.92
N ARG A 22 25.73 -13.44 12.82
CA ARG A 22 25.74 -14.81 12.29
C ARG A 22 26.30 -15.80 13.29
N ALA A 23 27.39 -15.46 13.98
CA ALA A 23 27.97 -16.29 15.03
C ALA A 23 27.00 -16.48 16.20
N ALA A 24 26.32 -15.41 16.64
CA ALA A 24 25.31 -15.49 17.68
C ALA A 24 24.12 -16.39 17.30
N VAL A 25 23.64 -16.28 16.05
CA VAL A 25 22.58 -17.17 15.52
C VAL A 25 23.03 -18.63 15.56
N ALA A 26 24.26 -18.93 15.14
CA ALA A 26 24.80 -20.29 15.16
C ALA A 26 24.97 -20.84 16.59
N ALA A 27 25.32 -19.98 17.55
CA ALA A 27 25.46 -20.33 18.96
C ALA A 27 24.13 -20.36 19.74
N GLY A 28 23.02 -19.90 19.14
CA GLY A 28 21.75 -19.76 19.83
C GLY A 28 21.74 -18.67 20.91
N THR A 29 22.63 -17.69 20.81
CA THR A 29 22.75 -16.59 21.79
C THR A 29 22.01 -15.33 21.32
N GLU A 30 21.89 -14.34 22.21
CA GLU A 30 21.31 -13.04 21.87
C GLU A 30 22.07 -12.36 20.71
N ARG A 31 21.30 -11.70 19.84
CA ARG A 31 21.82 -11.02 18.64
C ARG A 31 21.90 -9.53 18.92
N GLU A 32 23.08 -8.97 18.77
CA GLU A 32 23.29 -7.53 18.93
C GLU A 32 23.37 -6.85 17.56
N PHE A 33 22.56 -5.80 17.38
CA PHE A 33 22.58 -4.98 16.17
C PHE A 33 23.05 -3.56 16.53
N ASN A 34 24.11 -3.12 15.88
CA ASN A 34 24.52 -1.71 15.90
C ASN A 34 23.79 -0.93 14.81
N SER A 35 23.37 0.29 15.11
CA SER A 35 22.58 1.15 14.21
C SER A 35 23.36 1.76 13.04
N HIS A 36 24.18 0.97 12.34
CA HIS A 36 24.97 1.43 11.20
C HIS A 36 24.11 2.00 10.07
N TRP A 37 22.87 1.55 9.94
CA TRP A 37 21.90 2.11 9.00
C TRP A 37 21.58 3.59 9.25
N ALA A 38 21.79 4.11 10.46
CA ALA A 38 21.51 5.50 10.82
C ALA A 38 22.71 6.44 10.62
N GLU A 39 23.87 5.90 10.22
CA GLU A 39 25.08 6.69 9.96
C GLU A 39 24.91 7.55 8.71
N ASP A 40 25.41 8.79 8.78
CA ASP A 40 25.31 9.80 7.71
C ASP A 40 25.74 9.26 6.34
N ALA A 41 26.83 8.49 6.31
CA ALA A 41 27.36 7.89 5.08
C ALA A 41 26.34 7.02 4.30
N VAL A 42 25.39 6.38 4.99
CA VAL A 42 24.29 5.63 4.36
C VAL A 42 23.02 6.46 4.26
N ARG A 43 22.73 7.27 5.28
CA ARG A 43 21.54 8.12 5.25
C ARG A 43 21.59 9.08 4.07
N ASP A 44 22.71 9.76 3.84
CA ASP A 44 22.86 10.75 2.77
C ASP A 44 22.78 10.10 1.39
N LEU A 45 23.28 8.86 1.25
CA LEU A 45 23.13 8.05 0.04
C LEU A 45 21.64 7.77 -0.27
N LEU A 46 20.84 7.46 0.75
CA LEU A 46 19.40 7.22 0.58
C LEU A 46 18.63 8.52 0.32
N LEU A 47 19.02 9.63 0.96
CA LEU A 47 18.42 10.95 0.75
C LEU A 47 18.69 11.47 -0.66
N GLY A 48 19.85 11.17 -1.25
CA GLY A 48 20.16 11.51 -2.65
C GLY A 48 19.30 10.80 -3.70
N LEU A 49 18.45 9.83 -3.32
CA LEU A 49 17.57 9.12 -4.26
C LEU A 49 16.20 9.78 -4.42
N VAL A 50 15.62 10.29 -3.34
CA VAL A 50 14.23 10.80 -3.31
C VAL A 50 14.09 12.05 -2.43
N GLY A 51 15.19 12.70 -2.07
CA GLY A 51 15.21 13.89 -1.24
C GLY A 51 14.92 13.63 0.24
N VAL A 52 14.72 14.72 0.97
CA VAL A 52 14.52 14.72 2.44
C VAL A 52 13.05 14.49 2.79
N LYS A 53 12.49 13.36 2.33
CA LYS A 53 11.09 12.97 2.58
C LYS A 53 10.95 11.50 2.96
N CYS A 54 9.82 11.18 3.56
CA CYS A 54 9.41 9.79 3.82
C CYS A 54 9.12 9.07 2.50
N TRP A 55 9.70 7.89 2.26
CA TRP A 55 9.45 7.12 1.03
C TRP A 55 8.02 6.58 0.96
N TYR A 56 7.36 6.45 2.11
CA TYR A 56 6.01 5.89 2.22
C TYR A 56 4.91 6.93 2.03
N CYS A 57 4.97 8.04 2.78
CA CYS A 57 3.92 9.08 2.78
C CYS A 57 4.36 10.39 2.13
N GLU A 58 5.61 10.48 1.69
CA GLU A 58 6.22 11.64 1.04
C GLU A 58 6.21 12.96 1.85
N THR A 59 5.90 12.88 3.14
CA THR A 59 6.05 14.01 4.05
C THR A 59 7.51 14.39 4.16
N LEU A 60 7.77 15.68 3.99
CA LEU A 60 9.08 16.31 4.19
C LEU A 60 9.55 16.10 5.63
N ILE A 61 10.79 15.64 5.82
CA ILE A 61 11.39 15.37 7.14
C ILE A 61 12.45 16.44 7.43
N VAL A 62 12.01 17.67 7.64
CA VAL A 62 12.88 18.80 7.94
C VAL A 62 12.79 19.16 9.42
N ARG A 63 13.95 19.29 10.07
CA ARG A 63 14.08 19.52 11.53
C ARG A 63 13.48 18.42 12.41
N ALA A 64 13.41 17.20 11.90
CA ALA A 64 13.05 16.00 12.65
C ALA A 64 14.07 14.90 12.36
N ASP A 65 14.19 13.94 13.28
CA ASP A 65 15.08 12.80 13.08
C ASP A 65 14.62 11.95 11.90
N ILE A 66 15.54 11.74 10.97
CA ILE A 66 15.36 10.85 9.83
C ILE A 66 15.57 9.42 10.31
N THR A 67 14.56 8.57 10.11
CA THR A 67 14.68 7.15 10.46
C THR A 67 14.89 6.31 9.21
N VAL A 68 15.77 5.31 9.32
CA VAL A 68 15.96 4.29 8.27
C VAL A 68 15.20 3.05 8.69
N ASP A 69 14.16 2.73 7.94
CA ASP A 69 13.34 1.53 8.11
C ASP A 69 13.93 0.35 7.33
N HIS A 70 13.81 -0.85 7.90
CA HIS A 70 14.13 -2.11 7.24
C HIS A 70 12.85 -2.65 6.60
N PHE A 71 12.72 -2.61 5.27
CA PHE A 71 11.51 -3.06 4.57
C PHE A 71 11.12 -4.48 4.99
N ARG A 72 12.08 -5.40 4.94
CA ARG A 72 12.07 -6.69 5.65
C ARG A 72 12.66 -6.51 7.06
N PRO A 73 11.88 -6.72 8.14
CA PRO A 73 12.30 -6.37 9.50
C PRO A 73 13.40 -7.32 10.03
N LYS A 74 14.45 -6.74 10.62
CA LYS A 74 15.66 -7.48 11.01
C LYS A 74 15.51 -8.45 12.19
N SER A 75 14.70 -8.10 13.20
CA SER A 75 14.73 -8.80 14.50
C SER A 75 13.57 -9.78 14.70
N GLU A 76 12.42 -9.51 14.08
CA GLU A 76 11.19 -10.28 14.19
C GLU A 76 10.22 -9.93 13.05
N VAL A 77 9.19 -10.73 12.85
CA VAL A 77 8.04 -10.40 11.98
C VAL A 77 6.78 -10.49 12.82
N LEU A 78 6.03 -9.38 12.90
CA LEU A 78 4.78 -9.33 13.66
C LEU A 78 3.79 -10.38 13.14
N ASP A 79 3.03 -10.97 14.06
CA ASP A 79 2.02 -12.01 13.78
C ASP A 79 2.57 -13.31 13.14
N VAL A 80 3.90 -13.51 13.14
CA VAL A 80 4.55 -14.75 12.67
C VAL A 80 5.42 -15.34 13.80
N PRO A 81 4.84 -16.15 14.71
CA PRO A 81 5.56 -16.74 15.82
C PRO A 81 6.81 -17.52 15.38
N GLY A 82 7.90 -17.35 16.13
CA GLY A 82 9.18 -18.01 15.89
C GLY A 82 9.93 -17.56 14.64
N HIS A 83 9.46 -16.53 13.93
CA HIS A 83 10.25 -15.95 12.83
C HIS A 83 11.46 -15.20 13.41
N PRO A 84 12.69 -15.51 13.01
CA PRO A 84 13.87 -14.85 13.58
C PRO A 84 14.03 -13.39 13.11
N GLY A 85 13.16 -12.91 12.22
CA GLY A 85 13.42 -11.69 11.45
C GLY A 85 14.46 -11.93 10.37
N TYR A 86 14.54 -11.00 9.42
CA TYR A 86 15.47 -11.05 8.29
C TYR A 86 16.83 -10.48 8.72
N TRP A 87 17.44 -11.07 9.75
CA TRP A 87 18.67 -10.57 10.36
C TRP A 87 19.84 -10.51 9.39
N TRP A 88 19.85 -11.39 8.38
CA TRP A 88 20.84 -11.39 7.31
C TRP A 88 20.71 -10.19 6.36
N LEU A 89 19.57 -9.48 6.39
CA LEU A 89 19.31 -8.25 5.64
C LEU A 89 19.42 -6.99 6.51
N ALA A 90 19.88 -7.13 7.77
CA ALA A 90 19.97 -6.00 8.69
C ALA A 90 20.93 -4.90 8.21
N TYR A 91 21.88 -5.28 7.35
CA TYR A 91 22.93 -4.41 6.80
C TYR A 91 22.91 -4.29 5.26
N GLU A 92 21.78 -4.63 4.63
CA GLU A 92 21.61 -4.53 3.18
C GLU A 92 20.95 -3.21 2.82
N VAL A 93 21.65 -2.33 2.10
CA VAL A 93 21.13 -1.00 1.73
C VAL A 93 19.88 -1.12 0.86
N SER A 94 19.78 -2.15 0.02
CA SER A 94 18.58 -2.46 -0.77
C SER A 94 17.32 -2.71 0.08
N ASN A 95 17.49 -3.06 1.37
CA ASN A 95 16.41 -3.26 2.33
C ASN A 95 16.04 -1.98 3.13
N TYR A 96 16.70 -0.84 2.88
CA TYR A 96 16.52 0.39 3.65
C TYR A 96 15.58 1.40 2.99
N ARG A 97 14.69 2.03 3.77
CA ARG A 97 13.80 3.10 3.32
C ARG A 97 13.92 4.30 4.28
N ILE A 98 13.95 5.53 3.75
CA ILE A 98 13.78 6.69 4.62
C ILE A 98 12.31 6.77 5.02
N ALA A 99 12.05 6.78 6.32
CA ALA A 99 10.70 6.80 6.83
C ALA A 99 10.56 7.87 7.92
N CYS A 100 9.40 8.53 7.94
CA CYS A 100 9.01 9.33 9.11
C CYS A 100 8.66 8.40 10.27
N LYS A 101 8.68 8.94 11.50
CA LYS A 101 8.29 8.18 12.70
C LYS A 101 6.89 7.60 12.57
N HIS A 102 5.96 8.29 11.90
CA HIS A 102 4.58 7.82 11.74
C HIS A 102 4.44 6.57 10.88
N CYS A 103 5.12 6.51 9.73
CA CYS A 103 5.09 5.31 8.88
C CYS A 103 5.96 4.18 9.43
N ASN A 104 7.09 4.50 10.08
CA ASN A 104 8.02 3.50 10.59
C ASN A 104 7.52 2.84 11.89
N SER A 105 7.25 3.62 12.94
CA SER A 105 7.18 3.07 14.31
C SER A 105 6.10 3.70 15.20
N GLY A 106 5.44 4.76 14.76
CA GLY A 106 4.77 5.71 15.65
C GLY A 106 3.38 6.12 15.22
N GLY A 107 2.38 5.34 15.60
CA GLY A 107 1.04 5.88 15.91
C GLY A 107 0.45 6.77 14.82
N ALA A 108 0.39 6.25 13.60
CA ALA A 108 -0.61 6.64 12.61
C ALA A 108 -1.94 6.95 13.32
N ARG A 109 -2.61 8.06 12.97
CA ARG A 109 -3.88 8.42 13.59
C ARG A 109 -4.92 8.73 12.53
N TYR A 110 -6.15 8.33 12.82
CA TYR A 110 -7.30 8.83 12.09
C TYR A 110 -8.18 9.60 13.07
N ASN A 111 -8.41 10.88 12.78
CA ASN A 111 -9.21 11.77 13.64
C ASN A 111 -8.78 11.74 15.12
N GLY A 112 -7.46 11.75 15.36
CA GLY A 112 -6.89 11.75 16.72
C GLY A 112 -6.84 10.38 17.41
N VAL A 113 -7.48 9.34 16.84
CA VAL A 113 -7.44 7.96 17.34
C VAL A 113 -6.27 7.22 16.74
N ARG A 114 -5.51 6.47 17.55
CA ARG A 114 -4.42 5.62 17.05
C ARG A 114 -4.98 4.61 16.06
N GLU A 115 -4.53 4.72 14.83
CA GLU A 115 -4.91 3.89 13.71
C GLU A 115 -3.76 2.93 13.40
N GLY A 116 -4.00 1.64 13.63
CA GLY A 116 -3.00 0.60 13.35
C GLY A 116 -1.72 0.74 14.18
N ARG A 117 -0.65 0.13 13.66
CA ARG A 117 0.63 -0.02 14.36
C ARG A 117 1.80 0.62 13.60
N ALA A 118 1.53 1.41 12.54
CA ALA A 118 2.52 1.76 11.52
C ALA A 118 3.13 0.49 10.88
N LYS A 119 4.18 0.61 10.06
CA LYS A 119 4.85 -0.57 9.53
C LYS A 119 5.47 -1.42 10.65
N GLY A 120 6.35 -0.85 11.47
CA GLY A 120 7.08 -1.56 12.53
C GLY A 120 7.71 -2.86 12.00
N SER A 121 7.50 -3.96 12.72
CA SER A 121 7.86 -5.32 12.31
C SER A 121 6.79 -6.01 11.44
N GLN A 122 5.76 -5.30 10.96
CA GLN A 122 4.78 -5.87 10.03
C GLN A 122 5.43 -6.08 8.66
N PHE A 123 5.46 -7.35 8.24
CA PHE A 123 5.84 -7.75 6.89
C PHE A 123 4.90 -8.86 6.39
N PRO A 124 3.60 -8.55 6.20
CA PRO A 124 2.63 -9.52 5.73
C PRO A 124 2.95 -9.94 4.29
N LEU A 125 2.72 -11.21 3.98
CA LEU A 125 2.78 -11.73 2.61
C LEU A 125 1.36 -12.01 2.14
N ILE A 126 1.07 -11.70 0.88
CA ILE A 126 -0.19 -12.09 0.23
C ILE A 126 -0.11 -13.53 -0.28
N GLY A 127 1.09 -13.98 -0.63
CA GLY A 127 1.34 -15.34 -1.09
C GLY A 127 2.83 -15.68 -1.08
N GLY A 128 3.15 -16.85 -1.64
CA GLY A 128 4.53 -17.32 -1.71
C GLY A 128 5.07 -17.93 -0.42
N THR A 129 6.33 -18.34 -0.46
CA THR A 129 7.02 -19.01 0.66
C THR A 129 7.85 -17.99 1.42
N ARG A 130 7.57 -17.82 2.71
CA ARG A 130 8.32 -16.90 3.58
C ARG A 130 9.74 -17.41 3.82
N ALA A 131 10.73 -16.55 3.57
CA ALA A 131 12.13 -16.82 3.89
C ALA A 131 12.37 -16.70 5.40
N ARG A 132 13.06 -17.68 5.98
CA ARG A 132 13.40 -17.75 7.42
C ARG A 132 14.91 -17.73 7.67
N THR A 133 15.71 -17.95 6.65
CA THR A 133 17.18 -18.01 6.70
C THR A 133 17.82 -17.27 5.53
N SER A 134 19.14 -17.06 5.62
CA SER A 134 19.90 -16.35 4.59
C SER A 134 20.07 -17.09 3.26
N VAL A 135 19.70 -18.38 3.21
CA VAL A 135 19.80 -19.20 1.99
C VAL A 135 18.45 -19.36 1.27
N ASP A 136 17.37 -18.89 1.88
CA ASP A 136 16.04 -18.94 1.28
C ASP A 136 15.92 -17.89 0.15
N ASP A 137 15.19 -18.25 -0.90
CA ASP A 137 14.93 -17.35 -2.02
C ASP A 137 13.90 -16.27 -1.65
N LEU A 138 14.34 -15.03 -1.57
CA LEU A 138 13.47 -13.88 -1.28
C LEU A 138 12.47 -13.57 -2.39
N ASN A 139 12.70 -14.04 -3.63
CA ASN A 139 11.79 -13.82 -4.76
C ASN A 139 10.57 -14.74 -4.71
N SER A 140 10.64 -15.81 -3.91
CA SER A 140 9.51 -16.68 -3.63
C SER A 140 8.48 -16.03 -2.70
N GLU A 141 8.80 -14.90 -2.06
CA GLU A 141 7.87 -14.11 -1.25
C GLU A 141 7.04 -13.16 -2.13
N GLN A 142 5.76 -12.99 -1.80
CA GLN A 142 4.93 -11.92 -2.37
C GLN A 142 4.49 -10.96 -1.26
N PRO A 143 5.22 -9.86 -1.03
CA PRO A 143 4.90 -8.89 0.02
C PRO A 143 3.53 -8.25 -0.20
N LEU A 144 2.71 -8.19 0.85
CA LEU A 144 1.44 -7.47 0.81
C LEU A 144 1.65 -5.95 0.85
N LEU A 145 2.63 -5.49 1.62
CA LEU A 145 3.01 -4.08 1.67
C LEU A 145 3.68 -3.67 0.35
N LEU A 146 3.32 -2.50 -0.18
CA LEU A 146 4.00 -1.91 -1.33
C LEU A 146 5.38 -1.39 -0.93
N ASP A 147 6.39 -1.74 -1.72
CA ASP A 147 7.75 -1.23 -1.58
C ASP A 147 7.97 -0.03 -2.51
N PRO A 148 8.16 1.19 -1.99
CA PRO A 148 8.45 2.36 -2.83
C PRO A 148 9.70 2.22 -3.71
N ALA A 149 10.58 1.28 -3.39
CA ALA A 149 11.80 1.02 -4.13
C ALA A 149 11.66 -0.08 -5.18
N HIS A 150 10.54 -0.80 -5.19
CA HIS A 150 10.23 -1.79 -6.22
C HIS A 150 9.59 -1.08 -7.41
N PRO A 151 10.10 -1.25 -8.66
CA PRO A 151 9.69 -0.42 -9.79
C PRO A 151 8.19 -0.37 -10.08
N SER A 152 7.46 -1.47 -9.89
CA SER A 152 6.04 -1.56 -10.22
C SER A 152 5.09 -1.33 -9.04
N ASP A 153 5.60 -1.24 -7.81
CA ASP A 153 4.74 -1.12 -6.63
C ASP A 153 4.11 0.27 -6.49
N PRO A 154 4.82 1.39 -6.77
CA PRO A 154 4.23 2.72 -6.79
C PRO A 154 3.03 2.83 -7.75
N ASP A 155 3.05 2.11 -8.88
CA ASP A 155 1.97 2.12 -9.88
C ASP A 155 0.65 1.50 -9.37
N LEU A 156 0.68 0.79 -8.24
CA LEU A 156 -0.53 0.23 -7.61
C LEU A 156 -1.28 1.27 -6.77
N LEU A 157 -0.64 2.41 -6.45
CA LEU A 157 -1.19 3.49 -5.64
C LEU A 157 -1.53 4.71 -6.51
N GLY A 158 -2.66 5.36 -6.22
CA GLY A 158 -3.09 6.60 -6.85
C GLY A 158 -3.67 7.58 -5.83
N PHE A 159 -4.08 8.75 -6.30
CA PHE A 159 -4.69 9.78 -5.45
C PHE A 159 -5.94 10.37 -6.12
N ASP A 160 -6.99 10.59 -5.34
CA ASP A 160 -8.18 11.31 -5.82
C ASP A 160 -8.02 12.84 -5.68
N SER A 161 -8.93 13.59 -6.29
CA SER A 161 -8.89 15.06 -6.29
C SER A 161 -9.06 15.68 -4.89
N ALA A 162 -9.59 14.92 -3.94
CA ALA A 162 -9.70 15.31 -2.54
C ALA A 162 -8.42 15.01 -1.73
N GLY A 163 -7.40 14.42 -2.35
CA GLY A 163 -6.10 14.15 -1.74
C GLY A 163 -6.02 12.82 -0.99
N TYR A 164 -7.02 11.94 -1.09
CA TYR A 164 -6.91 10.60 -0.51
C TYR A 164 -6.08 9.70 -1.41
N ALA A 165 -5.19 8.92 -0.80
CA ALA A 165 -4.57 7.77 -1.44
C ALA A 165 -5.64 6.69 -1.70
N ARG A 166 -5.57 6.09 -2.88
CA ARG A 166 -6.47 5.04 -3.38
C ARG A 166 -5.65 3.99 -4.12
N ARG A 167 -6.21 2.81 -4.37
CA ARG A 167 -5.67 1.96 -5.44
C ARG A 167 -5.72 2.69 -6.79
N SER A 168 -4.73 2.45 -7.63
CA SER A 168 -4.75 2.91 -9.03
C SER A 168 -5.70 2.06 -9.89
N SER A 169 -5.75 2.31 -11.19
CA SER A 169 -6.49 1.49 -12.15
C SER A 169 -5.76 0.20 -12.56
N THR A 170 -4.56 -0.06 -12.04
CA THR A 170 -3.81 -1.29 -12.34
C THR A 170 -4.64 -2.53 -11.98
N PRO A 171 -4.74 -3.54 -12.87
CA PRO A 171 -5.49 -4.77 -12.59
C PRO A 171 -4.97 -5.51 -11.35
N TYR A 172 -5.85 -6.20 -10.65
CA TYR A 172 -5.45 -7.07 -9.55
C TYR A 172 -4.54 -8.19 -10.04
N SER A 173 -3.46 -8.44 -9.30
CA SER A 173 -2.62 -9.60 -9.53
C SER A 173 -3.38 -10.91 -9.23
N PRO A 174 -2.96 -12.05 -9.79
CA PRO A 174 -3.53 -13.35 -9.44
C PRO A 174 -3.52 -13.64 -7.93
N ALA A 175 -2.50 -13.19 -7.21
CA ALA A 175 -2.41 -13.34 -5.76
C ALA A 175 -3.46 -12.51 -5.00
N GLU A 176 -3.70 -11.27 -5.43
CA GLU A 176 -4.77 -10.42 -4.89
C GLU A 176 -6.14 -11.06 -5.12
N THR A 177 -6.41 -11.47 -6.35
CA THR A 177 -7.66 -12.14 -6.74
C THR A 177 -7.89 -13.44 -5.98
N ASN A 178 -6.87 -14.29 -5.85
CA ASN A 178 -6.98 -15.57 -5.14
C ASN A 178 -7.20 -15.39 -3.64
N ARG A 179 -6.65 -14.32 -3.04
CA ARG A 179 -6.76 -14.05 -1.61
C ARG A 179 -7.91 -13.12 -1.24
N GLY A 180 -8.53 -12.45 -2.21
CA GLY A 180 -9.56 -11.44 -1.97
C GLY A 180 -9.04 -10.24 -1.16
N VAL A 181 -7.81 -9.80 -1.46
CA VAL A 181 -7.10 -8.72 -0.76
C VAL A 181 -6.46 -7.80 -1.79
N CYS A 182 -6.51 -6.48 -1.55
CA CYS A 182 -5.83 -5.47 -2.37
C CYS A 182 -4.55 -4.97 -1.66
N ARG A 183 -3.40 -5.05 -2.33
CA ARG A 183 -2.10 -4.61 -1.77
C ARG A 183 -2.08 -3.11 -1.47
N ALA A 184 -2.64 -2.29 -2.35
CA ALA A 184 -2.70 -0.84 -2.17
C ALA A 184 -3.57 -0.45 -0.98
N ASP A 185 -4.78 -1.02 -0.84
CA ASP A 185 -5.67 -0.73 0.29
C ASP A 185 -5.05 -1.15 1.62
N GLU A 186 -4.39 -2.31 1.67
CA GLU A 186 -3.69 -2.77 2.87
C GLU A 186 -2.48 -1.90 3.20
N THR A 187 -1.77 -1.41 2.19
CA THR A 187 -0.66 -0.46 2.39
C THR A 187 -1.16 0.88 2.92
N ILE A 188 -2.24 1.42 2.35
CA ILE A 188 -2.91 2.63 2.83
C ILE A 188 -3.31 2.47 4.29
N ARG A 189 -3.87 1.31 4.67
CA ARG A 189 -4.26 0.99 6.05
C ARG A 189 -3.07 0.87 6.99
N ILE A 190 -2.06 0.07 6.64
CA ILE A 190 -0.91 -0.22 7.51
C ILE A 190 -0.09 1.05 7.79
N LEU A 191 0.08 1.90 6.78
CA LEU A 191 0.89 3.13 6.87
C LEU A 191 0.04 4.37 7.19
N ALA A 192 -1.28 4.22 7.32
CA ALA A 192 -2.27 5.29 7.42
C ALA A 192 -2.02 6.43 6.42
N LEU A 193 -1.89 6.07 5.14
CA LEU A 193 -1.68 7.04 4.07
C LEU A 193 -2.88 7.97 3.87
N ASN A 194 -3.97 7.82 4.62
CA ASN A 194 -5.13 8.72 4.64
C ASN A 194 -5.33 9.39 6.01
N ASP A 195 -4.24 9.58 6.77
CA ASP A 195 -4.22 10.41 7.98
C ASP A 195 -4.78 11.81 7.69
N SER A 196 -5.55 12.35 8.65
CA SER A 196 -6.27 13.62 8.55
C SER A 196 -5.36 14.83 8.31
N HIS A 197 -4.07 14.72 8.60
CA HIS A 197 -3.08 15.77 8.33
C HIS A 197 -2.50 15.68 6.92
N LEU A 198 -2.45 14.49 6.31
CA LEU A 198 -1.86 14.26 5.00
C LEU A 198 -2.83 14.60 3.86
N VAL A 199 -4.11 14.27 4.02
CA VAL A 199 -5.13 14.48 2.97
C VAL A 199 -5.24 15.95 2.56
N PRO A 200 -5.38 16.93 3.49
CA PRO A 200 -5.49 18.34 3.11
C PRO A 200 -4.25 18.90 2.41
N LEU A 201 -3.05 18.43 2.78
CA LEU A 201 -1.79 18.85 2.16
C LEU A 201 -1.71 18.37 0.70
N ARG A 202 -2.06 17.11 0.44
CA ARG A 202 -2.16 16.57 -0.92
C ARG A 202 -3.24 17.27 -1.73
N ALA A 203 -4.42 17.48 -1.15
CA ALA A 203 -5.52 18.18 -1.82
C ALA A 203 -5.10 19.59 -2.27
N ARG A 204 -4.37 20.32 -1.42
CA ARG A 204 -3.83 21.65 -1.76
C ARG A 204 -2.83 21.57 -2.92
N LEU A 205 -1.88 20.63 -2.86
CA LEU A 205 -0.88 20.45 -3.89
C LEU A 205 -1.50 20.05 -5.24
N ILE A 206 -2.46 19.11 -5.23
CA ILE A 206 -3.22 18.69 -6.41
C ILE A 206 -3.92 19.89 -7.06
N ARG A 207 -4.60 20.74 -6.27
CA ARG A 207 -5.23 21.96 -6.78
C ARG A 207 -4.21 22.93 -7.37
N GLU A 208 -3.10 23.15 -6.68
CA GLU A 208 -2.03 24.05 -7.13
C GLU A 208 -1.46 23.60 -8.48
N VAL A 209 -1.07 22.33 -8.60
CA VAL A 209 -0.56 21.75 -9.86
C VAL A 209 -1.61 21.81 -10.97
N THR A 210 -2.88 21.54 -10.65
CA THR A 210 -3.97 21.61 -11.63
C THR A 210 -4.18 23.05 -12.14
N VAL A 211 -4.02 24.06 -11.28
CA VAL A 211 -4.10 25.47 -11.69
C VAL A 211 -2.90 25.84 -12.55
N LEU A 212 -1.68 25.52 -12.11
CA LEU A 212 -0.45 25.81 -12.86
C LEU A 212 -0.48 25.16 -14.25
N ALA A 213 -0.91 23.92 -14.35
CA ALA A 213 -0.94 23.19 -15.62
C ALA A 213 -1.86 23.82 -16.69
N ARG A 214 -2.87 24.61 -16.30
CA ARG A 214 -3.74 25.36 -17.24
C ARG A 214 -3.01 26.49 -17.97
N HIS A 215 -1.85 26.89 -17.47
CA HIS A 215 -1.05 28.00 -18.00
C HIS A 215 0.28 27.49 -18.62
N GLY A 216 0.33 26.21 -19.02
CA GLY A 216 1.53 25.42 -19.29
C GLY A 216 2.46 25.84 -20.43
N ASP A 217 2.19 26.94 -21.14
CA ASP A 217 3.04 27.45 -22.21
C ASP A 217 4.09 28.47 -21.71
N LEU A 218 4.02 28.87 -20.44
CA LEU A 218 4.98 29.79 -19.82
C LEU A 218 6.12 29.02 -19.14
N THR A 219 7.37 29.26 -19.54
CA THR A 219 8.57 28.56 -19.04
C THR A 219 8.66 28.54 -17.51
N ASP A 220 8.43 29.68 -16.86
CA ASP A 220 8.49 29.77 -15.39
C ASP A 220 7.39 28.94 -14.71
N ILE A 221 6.21 28.80 -15.34
CA ILE A 221 5.13 27.97 -14.83
C ILE A 221 5.46 26.49 -15.01
N GLN A 222 6.07 26.12 -16.15
CA GLN A 222 6.52 24.75 -16.39
C GLN A 222 7.56 24.35 -15.33
N GLN A 223 8.51 25.23 -15.02
CA GLN A 223 9.48 24.97 -13.95
C GLN A 223 8.80 24.76 -12.58
N LEU A 224 7.80 25.58 -12.23
CA LEU A 224 7.04 25.40 -10.98
C LEU A 224 6.27 24.07 -10.91
N VAL A 225 5.81 23.55 -12.06
CA VAL A 225 5.17 22.23 -12.14
C VAL A 225 6.23 21.14 -11.96
N ASP A 226 7.36 21.25 -12.65
CA ASP A 226 8.46 20.28 -12.59
C ASP A 226 9.02 20.15 -11.17
N ASP A 227 9.19 21.28 -10.46
CA ASP A 227 9.61 21.32 -9.06
C ASP A 227 8.64 20.59 -8.10
N LYS A 228 7.37 20.45 -8.48
CA LYS A 228 6.32 19.80 -7.66
C LYS A 228 6.13 18.33 -7.99
N VAL A 229 6.35 17.93 -9.24
CA VAL A 229 6.21 16.52 -9.67
C VAL A 229 7.53 15.76 -9.60
N GLY A 230 8.65 16.46 -9.42
CA GLY A 230 9.98 15.86 -9.29
C GLY A 230 10.07 14.85 -8.15
N PRO A 231 10.88 13.78 -8.30
CA PRO A 231 10.91 12.65 -7.38
C PRO A 231 11.36 13.03 -5.95
N GLU A 232 12.02 14.16 -5.78
CA GLU A 232 12.46 14.68 -4.48
C GLU A 232 11.44 15.58 -3.79
N ALA A 233 10.41 16.05 -4.51
CA ALA A 233 9.42 16.96 -3.99
C ALA A 233 8.48 16.26 -3.00
N PRO A 234 7.99 16.94 -1.95
CA PRO A 234 7.01 16.35 -1.05
C PRO A 234 5.68 16.10 -1.76
N TYR A 235 5.12 14.90 -1.56
CA TYR A 235 3.89 14.43 -2.20
C TYR A 235 3.92 14.45 -3.74
N SER A 236 5.09 14.23 -4.32
CA SER A 236 5.32 14.27 -5.77
C SER A 236 4.45 13.27 -6.52
N ALA A 237 4.14 12.09 -5.96
CA ALA A 237 3.24 11.15 -6.63
C ALA A 237 1.81 11.71 -6.79
N ALA A 238 1.30 12.44 -5.78
CA ALA A 238 -0.01 13.11 -5.87
C ALA A 238 0.01 14.25 -6.89
N ALA A 239 1.10 15.03 -6.93
CA ALA A 239 1.31 16.08 -7.93
C ALA A 239 1.40 15.51 -9.35
N ALA A 240 2.18 14.45 -9.55
CA ALA A 240 2.36 13.79 -10.85
C ALA A 240 1.02 13.21 -11.37
N MET A 241 0.23 12.58 -10.48
CA MET A 241 -1.11 12.10 -10.82
C MET A 241 -2.03 13.25 -11.25
N ALA A 242 -2.03 14.39 -10.54
CA ALA A 242 -2.83 15.55 -10.89
C ALA A 242 -2.47 16.11 -12.27
N LEU A 243 -1.16 16.22 -12.56
CA LEU A 243 -0.67 16.66 -13.86
C LEU A 243 -1.05 15.68 -14.98
N ALA A 244 -0.91 14.37 -14.74
CA ALA A 244 -1.30 13.34 -15.69
C ALA A 244 -2.80 13.39 -16.02
N LEU A 245 -3.66 13.54 -14.99
CA LEU A 245 -5.10 13.69 -15.17
C LEU A 245 -5.45 14.97 -15.94
N HIS A 246 -4.82 16.10 -15.62
CA HIS A 246 -5.03 17.35 -16.36
C HIS A 246 -4.69 17.18 -17.85
N ARG A 247 -3.54 16.57 -18.16
CA ARG A 247 -3.11 16.29 -19.55
C ARG A 247 -4.09 15.36 -20.26
N ALA A 248 -4.58 14.33 -19.59
CA ALA A 248 -5.56 13.40 -20.17
C ALA A 248 -6.90 14.08 -20.50
N VAL A 249 -7.35 15.04 -19.68
CA VAL A 249 -8.58 15.81 -19.93
C VAL A 249 -8.38 16.90 -21.00
N ALA A 250 -7.19 17.52 -21.05
CA ALA A 250 -6.88 18.60 -21.99
C ALA A 250 -6.61 18.10 -23.43
N GLN A 251 -6.24 16.83 -23.61
CA GLN A 251 -6.15 16.23 -24.93
C GLN A 251 -7.56 16.10 -25.54
N PRO A 252 -7.82 16.63 -26.76
CA PRO A 252 -9.06 16.30 -27.46
C PRO A 252 -9.12 14.78 -27.60
N ALA A 253 -10.29 14.18 -27.35
CA ALA A 253 -10.49 12.73 -27.46
C ALA A 253 -9.84 12.23 -28.75
N ALA A 254 -8.72 11.51 -28.63
CA ALA A 254 -8.07 10.94 -29.79
C ALA A 254 -9.10 10.05 -30.49
N ALA A 255 -9.22 10.17 -31.81
CA ALA A 255 -9.91 9.16 -32.61
C ALA A 255 -9.36 7.79 -32.20
N PRO A 256 -10.22 6.76 -32.03
CA PRO A 256 -9.81 5.48 -31.49
C PRO A 256 -8.57 5.01 -32.24
N ALA A 257 -7.45 4.88 -31.52
CA ALA A 257 -6.23 4.36 -32.09
C ALA A 257 -6.55 2.99 -32.66
N THR A 258 -6.26 2.79 -33.95
CA THR A 258 -6.34 1.49 -34.59
C THR A 258 -5.55 0.51 -33.73
N ALA A 259 -6.24 -0.52 -33.25
CA ALA A 259 -5.71 -1.50 -32.32
C ALA A 259 -4.42 -2.11 -32.90
N ALA A 260 -3.28 -1.73 -32.33
CA ALA A 260 -2.05 -2.48 -32.51
C ALA A 260 -2.32 -3.89 -31.99
N THR A 261 -2.18 -4.87 -32.87
CA THR A 261 -2.40 -6.29 -32.55
C THR A 261 -1.31 -6.74 -31.58
N THR A 262 -1.60 -6.64 -30.29
CA THR A 262 -0.86 -7.33 -29.25
C THR A 262 -1.10 -8.83 -29.41
N PRO A 263 -0.06 -9.69 -29.35
CA PRO A 263 -0.28 -11.14 -29.35
C PRO A 263 -1.13 -11.50 -28.14
N ALA A 264 -2.20 -12.27 -28.38
CA ALA A 264 -3.09 -12.75 -27.34
C ALA A 264 -2.31 -13.62 -26.33
N ALA A 265 -2.21 -13.13 -25.08
CA ALA A 265 -1.93 -14.00 -23.95
C ALA A 265 -3.19 -14.83 -23.67
N ALA A 266 -2.99 -16.12 -23.39
CA ALA A 266 -4.06 -17.11 -23.20
C ALA A 266 -5.13 -16.65 -22.16
N PRO A 267 -6.41 -16.95 -22.38
CA PRO A 267 -7.46 -16.59 -21.44
C PRO A 267 -7.59 -17.68 -20.38
N THR A 268 -7.59 -17.35 -19.08
CA THR A 268 -8.37 -18.15 -18.11
C THR A 268 -8.58 -17.44 -16.77
N THR A 269 -9.54 -16.53 -16.76
CA THR A 269 -10.60 -16.33 -15.76
C THR A 269 -11.38 -15.14 -16.25
N ASP A 270 -12.71 -15.20 -16.29
CA ASP A 270 -13.58 -14.09 -16.70
C ASP A 270 -13.09 -12.76 -16.06
N PRO A 271 -12.54 -11.81 -16.85
CA PRO A 271 -12.00 -10.56 -16.35
C PRO A 271 -13.09 -9.62 -15.80
N ALA A 272 -14.38 -9.99 -15.92
CA ALA A 272 -15.51 -9.22 -15.42
C ALA A 272 -15.97 -9.59 -14.00
N ARG A 273 -15.16 -10.32 -13.21
CA ARG A 273 -15.55 -10.76 -11.86
C ARG A 273 -14.45 -10.58 -10.82
N SER A 274 -14.47 -9.43 -10.17
CA SER A 274 -13.63 -9.08 -9.03
C SER A 274 -13.92 -9.99 -7.83
N ARG A 275 -12.91 -10.75 -7.41
CA ARG A 275 -12.90 -11.48 -6.12
C ARG A 275 -12.37 -10.62 -4.97
N VAL A 276 -11.99 -9.39 -5.26
CA VAL A 276 -11.27 -8.49 -4.36
C VAL A 276 -12.17 -7.39 -3.82
N ASP A 277 -13.05 -6.84 -4.66
CA ASP A 277 -14.03 -5.80 -4.32
C ASP A 277 -15.46 -6.19 -4.72
N LEU A 278 -16.42 -5.30 -4.45
CA LEU A 278 -17.85 -5.53 -4.63
C LEU A 278 -18.40 -5.03 -5.98
N HIS A 279 -17.55 -4.49 -6.86
CA HIS A 279 -18.01 -3.72 -8.02
C HIS A 279 -19.00 -4.50 -8.91
N ASP A 280 -18.67 -5.75 -9.24
CA ASP A 280 -19.50 -6.58 -10.12
C ASP A 280 -20.73 -7.16 -9.42
N LEU A 281 -20.82 -7.03 -8.09
CA LEU A 281 -21.96 -7.49 -7.31
C LEU A 281 -23.02 -6.39 -7.15
N LEU A 282 -22.69 -5.13 -7.43
CA LEU A 282 -23.62 -4.01 -7.29
C LEU A 282 -24.83 -4.14 -8.23
N GLN A 283 -24.65 -4.70 -9.41
CA GLN A 283 -25.74 -4.91 -10.38
C GLN A 283 -26.83 -5.88 -9.88
N HIS A 284 -26.55 -6.64 -8.83
CA HIS A 284 -27.46 -7.60 -8.22
C HIS A 284 -28.15 -7.06 -6.96
N LEU A 285 -27.90 -5.79 -6.62
CA LEU A 285 -28.50 -5.09 -5.49
C LEU A 285 -29.52 -4.07 -6.00
N ASP A 286 -30.52 -3.77 -5.18
CA ASP A 286 -31.53 -2.77 -5.52
C ASP A 286 -30.87 -1.38 -5.66
N PRO A 287 -31.10 -0.64 -6.76
CA PRO A 287 -30.48 0.67 -6.98
C PRO A 287 -30.89 1.74 -5.96
N ASP A 288 -32.13 1.69 -5.44
CA ASP A 288 -32.61 2.63 -4.44
C ASP A 288 -31.96 2.32 -3.08
N ASP A 289 -31.80 1.04 -2.73
CA ASP A 289 -31.05 0.63 -1.53
C ASP A 289 -29.58 1.04 -1.62
N LEU A 290 -28.92 0.85 -2.77
CA LEU A 290 -27.54 1.30 -2.99
C LEU A 290 -27.38 2.81 -2.88
N LYS A 291 -28.37 3.57 -3.36
CA LYS A 291 -28.40 5.03 -3.25
C LYS A 291 -28.62 5.49 -1.81
N ALA A 292 -29.44 4.77 -1.05
CA ALA A 292 -29.65 5.01 0.37
C ALA A 292 -28.45 4.58 1.24
N GLY A 293 -27.70 3.58 0.77
CA GLY A 293 -26.60 2.93 1.48
C GLY A 293 -27.06 1.66 2.18
N ILE A 294 -26.46 0.53 1.81
CA ILE A 294 -26.81 -0.78 2.37
C ILE A 294 -26.01 -1.01 3.65
N THR A 295 -26.70 -1.30 4.75
CA THR A 295 -26.03 -1.61 6.02
C THR A 295 -25.38 -3.00 5.94
N LEU A 296 -24.10 -3.06 6.29
CA LEU A 296 -23.35 -4.28 6.52
C LEU A 296 -23.14 -4.48 8.02
N THR A 297 -23.25 -5.72 8.49
CA THR A 297 -23.01 -6.10 9.89
C THR A 297 -21.94 -7.17 9.99
N GLY A 298 -21.16 -7.17 11.06
CA GLY A 298 -20.15 -8.22 11.31
C GLY A 298 -19.89 -8.37 12.80
N ARG A 299 -19.55 -9.59 13.26
CA ARG A 299 -19.30 -9.87 14.68
C ARG A 299 -17.85 -10.29 14.90
N HIS A 300 -17.16 -9.63 15.83
CA HIS A 300 -15.79 -9.98 16.23
C HIS A 300 -15.61 -9.73 17.73
N GLU A 301 -15.01 -10.67 18.46
CA GLU A 301 -14.73 -10.55 19.90
C GLU A 301 -15.94 -10.07 20.74
N LYS A 302 -17.13 -10.62 20.47
CA LYS A 302 -18.42 -10.28 21.10
C LYS A 302 -18.92 -8.84 20.82
N LYS A 303 -18.27 -8.09 19.92
CA LYS A 303 -18.73 -6.78 19.44
C LYS A 303 -19.38 -6.91 18.07
N VAL A 304 -20.44 -6.13 17.87
CA VAL A 304 -21.06 -5.94 16.56
C VAL A 304 -20.42 -4.71 15.92
N HIS A 305 -19.97 -4.88 14.69
CA HIS A 305 -19.45 -3.83 13.84
C HIS A 305 -20.46 -3.56 12.73
N GLN A 306 -20.62 -2.29 12.38
CA GLN A 306 -21.48 -1.85 11.28
C GLN A 306 -20.67 -1.06 10.27
N ALA A 307 -21.07 -1.17 9.01
CA ALA A 307 -20.54 -0.40 7.91
C ALA A 307 -21.64 -0.12 6.88
N VAL A 308 -21.40 0.79 5.94
CA VAL A 308 -22.37 1.12 4.89
C VAL A 308 -21.75 0.90 3.52
N LEU A 309 -22.33 0.03 2.71
CA LEU A 309 -22.00 -0.14 1.30
C LEU A 309 -22.70 0.94 0.48
N ASN A 310 -21.94 1.73 -0.27
CA ASN A 310 -22.48 2.77 -1.15
C ASN A 310 -22.63 2.27 -2.61
N HIS A 311 -23.29 3.09 -3.42
CA HIS A 311 -23.51 2.85 -4.85
C HIS A 311 -22.23 2.76 -5.71
N GLU A 312 -21.06 3.17 -5.20
CA GLU A 312 -19.77 3.02 -5.88
C GLU A 312 -19.05 1.70 -5.51
N GLY A 313 -19.66 0.90 -4.62
CA GLY A 313 -19.10 -0.34 -4.12
C GLY A 313 -18.05 -0.15 -3.03
N HIS A 314 -18.01 1.02 -2.40
CA HIS A 314 -17.14 1.25 -1.24
C HIS A 314 -17.91 1.00 0.05
N ILE A 315 -17.18 0.47 1.03
CA ILE A 315 -17.68 0.21 2.37
C ILE A 315 -17.19 1.33 3.27
N ASP A 316 -18.11 2.12 3.80
CA ASP A 316 -17.86 3.13 4.81
C ASP A 316 -17.75 2.50 6.20
N VAL A 317 -16.56 2.60 6.79
CA VAL A 317 -16.30 2.26 8.19
C VAL A 317 -15.94 3.53 8.95
N SER A 318 -16.91 4.07 9.70
CA SER A 318 -16.72 5.27 10.54
C SER A 318 -16.24 6.51 9.76
N GLY A 319 -16.88 6.79 8.62
CA GLY A 319 -16.58 7.90 7.72
C GLY A 319 -15.41 7.63 6.78
N ARG A 320 -15.09 6.36 6.50
CA ARG A 320 -13.89 5.94 5.75
C ARG A 320 -14.26 4.92 4.69
N LEU A 321 -14.05 5.31 3.45
CA LEU A 321 -14.36 4.49 2.28
C LEU A 321 -13.22 3.51 1.97
N TRP A 322 -13.57 2.22 1.97
CA TRP A 322 -12.70 1.12 1.58
C TRP A 322 -13.31 0.35 0.41
N ARG A 323 -12.51 0.04 -0.62
CA ARG A 323 -13.01 -0.68 -1.80
C ARG A 323 -13.17 -2.17 -1.56
N THR A 324 -12.30 -2.75 -0.72
CA THR A 324 -12.33 -4.19 -0.47
C THR A 324 -13.04 -4.53 0.84
N PRO A 325 -13.90 -5.57 0.86
CA PRO A 325 -14.49 -6.09 2.09
C PRO A 325 -13.46 -6.41 3.16
N THR A 326 -12.34 -7.04 2.76
CA THR A 326 -11.30 -7.48 3.68
C THR A 326 -10.62 -6.32 4.39
N THR A 327 -10.20 -5.27 3.67
CA THR A 327 -9.60 -4.11 4.33
C THR A 327 -10.61 -3.40 5.23
N ALA A 328 -11.86 -3.23 4.78
CA ALA A 328 -12.93 -2.64 5.60
C ALA A 328 -13.12 -3.40 6.93
N ALA A 329 -13.17 -4.74 6.89
CA ALA A 329 -13.31 -5.57 8.08
C ALA A 329 -12.11 -5.44 9.03
N ARG A 330 -10.88 -5.42 8.49
CA ARG A 330 -9.65 -5.25 9.29
C ARG A 330 -9.59 -3.88 9.95
N VAL A 331 -10.10 -2.84 9.30
CA VAL A 331 -10.22 -1.49 9.87
C VAL A 331 -11.27 -1.47 10.99
N ALA A 332 -12.43 -2.08 10.75
CA ALA A 332 -13.51 -2.13 11.74
C ALA A 332 -13.11 -2.88 13.02
N THR A 333 -12.35 -3.97 12.88
CA THR A 333 -12.00 -4.87 13.99
C THR A 333 -10.62 -4.60 14.60
N GLY A 334 -9.71 -3.98 13.85
CA GLY A 334 -8.29 -3.86 14.21
C GLY A 334 -7.49 -5.15 14.06
N SER A 335 -8.09 -6.25 13.58
CA SER A 335 -7.46 -7.55 13.44
C SER A 335 -7.00 -7.79 12.00
N ASN A 336 -5.72 -8.15 11.81
CA ASN A 336 -5.16 -8.48 10.49
C ASN A 336 -5.62 -9.86 9.96
N LYS A 337 -6.33 -10.66 10.77
CA LYS A 337 -6.70 -12.05 10.47
C LYS A 337 -8.11 -12.20 9.86
N ILE A 338 -8.84 -11.11 9.71
CA ILE A 338 -10.22 -11.15 9.22
C ILE A 338 -10.24 -11.23 7.70
N ASN A 339 -11.08 -12.14 7.18
CA ASN A 339 -11.55 -12.15 5.80
C ASN A 339 -12.87 -11.39 5.73
N GLY A 340 -12.91 -10.30 4.96
CA GLY A 340 -14.10 -9.44 4.92
C GLY A 340 -15.29 -10.06 4.20
N TRP A 341 -15.03 -11.00 3.30
CA TRP A 341 -16.09 -11.71 2.57
C TRP A 341 -16.95 -12.58 3.49
N ASP A 342 -16.32 -13.23 4.46
CA ASP A 342 -17.01 -14.08 5.45
C ASP A 342 -17.49 -13.28 6.67
N PHE A 343 -16.92 -12.09 6.88
CA PHE A 343 -17.20 -11.26 8.07
C PHE A 343 -18.43 -10.37 7.91
N TRP A 344 -18.59 -9.74 6.74
CA TRP A 344 -19.68 -8.82 6.50
C TRP A 344 -20.92 -9.57 6.01
N HIS A 345 -22.03 -9.30 6.68
CA HIS A 345 -23.36 -9.73 6.29
C HIS A 345 -24.14 -8.56 5.72
N LEU A 346 -25.00 -8.85 4.74
CA LEU A 346 -26.03 -7.96 4.23
C LEU A 346 -27.40 -8.65 4.27
N THR A 347 -28.45 -7.87 4.41
CA THR A 347 -29.83 -8.37 4.42
C THR A 347 -30.54 -7.92 3.16
N ILE A 348 -30.96 -8.89 2.33
CA ILE A 348 -31.70 -8.63 1.08
C ILE A 348 -33.06 -9.33 1.19
N GLY A 349 -34.16 -8.59 1.00
CA GLY A 349 -35.51 -9.16 1.07
C GLY A 349 -35.83 -9.86 2.39
N GLY A 350 -35.21 -9.43 3.50
CA GLY A 350 -35.35 -10.03 4.82
C GLY A 350 -34.46 -11.25 5.09
N VAL A 351 -33.63 -11.66 4.14
CA VAL A 351 -32.67 -12.77 4.27
C VAL A 351 -31.28 -12.22 4.54
N GLU A 352 -30.72 -12.54 5.70
CA GLU A 352 -29.34 -12.22 6.06
C GLU A 352 -28.39 -13.28 5.48
N GLN A 353 -27.30 -12.83 4.85
CA GLN A 353 -26.25 -13.69 4.29
C GLN A 353 -24.91 -12.96 4.30
N THR A 354 -23.82 -13.70 4.25
CA THR A 354 -22.46 -13.14 4.10
C THR A 354 -22.25 -12.60 2.68
N LEU A 355 -21.30 -11.67 2.51
CA LEU A 355 -20.85 -11.24 1.18
C LEU A 355 -20.27 -12.42 0.38
N ALA A 356 -19.66 -13.41 1.04
CA ALA A 356 -19.17 -14.63 0.41
C ALA A 356 -20.30 -15.48 -0.18
N GLU A 357 -21.38 -15.71 0.57
CA GLU A 357 -22.58 -16.43 0.12
C GLU A 357 -23.28 -15.67 -1.00
N PHE A 358 -23.47 -14.36 -0.82
CA PHE A 358 -24.06 -13.50 -1.85
C PHE A 358 -23.28 -13.57 -3.16
N ARG A 359 -21.94 -13.50 -3.08
CA ARG A 359 -21.08 -13.66 -4.25
C ARG A 359 -21.24 -15.05 -4.89
N ALA A 360 -21.27 -16.12 -4.10
CA ALA A 360 -21.38 -17.48 -4.63
C ALA A 360 -22.68 -17.72 -5.41
N GLN A 361 -23.78 -17.06 -5.04
CA GLN A 361 -25.08 -17.15 -5.72
C GLN A 361 -25.08 -16.43 -7.08
N HIS A 362 -24.44 -15.27 -7.17
CA HIS A 362 -24.48 -14.41 -8.36
C HIS A 362 -23.28 -14.61 -9.29
N VAL A 363 -22.20 -15.17 -8.75
CA VAL A 363 -20.94 -15.44 -9.44
C VAL A 363 -20.55 -16.89 -9.15
N PRO A 364 -21.20 -17.88 -9.81
CA PRO A 364 -20.85 -19.28 -9.62
C PRO A 364 -19.40 -19.54 -10.06
N PRO A 365 -18.70 -20.49 -9.42
CA PRO A 365 -17.34 -20.85 -9.77
C PRO A 365 -17.28 -21.34 -11.23
N ILE A 366 -16.27 -20.89 -11.96
CA ILE A 366 -15.96 -21.45 -13.28
C ILE A 366 -15.55 -22.91 -13.07
N ALA A 367 -16.23 -23.83 -13.76
CA ALA A 367 -15.77 -25.21 -13.84
C ALA A 367 -14.36 -25.20 -14.42
N LEU A 368 -13.38 -25.68 -13.65
CA LEU A 368 -12.02 -25.89 -14.15
C LEU A 368 -12.11 -26.93 -15.27
N VAL A 369 -11.86 -26.53 -16.51
CA VAL A 369 -11.65 -27.43 -17.65
C VAL A 369 -10.18 -27.74 -17.78
#